data_AF-A0A1D8PNS9-F1
#
_entry.id   AF-A0A1D8PNS9-F1
#
_cell.length_a   1.000
_cell.length_b   1.000
_cell.length_c   1.000
_cell.angle_alpha   90.00
_cell.angle_beta   90.00
_cell.angle_gamma   90.00
#
_symmetry.space_group_name_H-M   'P 1'
#
loop_
_entity.id
_entity.type
_entity.pdbx_description
1 polymer ?
#
loop_
_entity_poly.entity_id
_entity_poly.type
_entity_poly.pdbx_seq_one_letter_code
_entity_poly.pdbx_strand_id
1 'polypeptide(L)'
;MGYPSPLKVVTKKISPNVLTVSSPFSILNKLNVGARMVIFHYHGDIIIWSPLPYDKEILENAIAELTTEEYTVKYIFVINIEHNLCAEKYKQIYPNVKLIGPENTARCEINIPLTEDNALKIIKGNEGWGDLGISDKSIIDNFELIYNNAHKNRELVIYEKNDKLLLLADMIMNLGIHGTTTGEHVLEQYSPELGFPKGFNPHGGWSFLSRYLQPNSVVGKFLMNRLQKTRQTPEKTKKVMELINSWDYTTIIMVHGDLITKEAKRTLSDVHL
;
A
#
# COMPACT_ATOMS: atom_id res chain seq x y z
N MET A 1 -18.54 -0.45 -3.22
CA MET A 1 -17.09 -0.31 -3.51
C MET A 1 -16.76 -1.47 -4.40
N GLY A 2 -15.97 -1.28 -5.44
CA GLY A 2 -15.80 -2.35 -6.40
C GLY A 2 -14.47 -2.31 -7.10
N TYR A 3 -13.78 -3.44 -7.05
CA TYR A 3 -12.91 -3.88 -8.12
C TYR A 3 -13.73 -4.16 -9.38
N PRO A 4 -13.15 -4.06 -10.58
CA PRO A 4 -13.79 -4.59 -11.77
C PRO A 4 -14.08 -6.09 -11.61
N SER A 5 -15.17 -6.56 -12.22
CA SER A 5 -15.51 -7.98 -12.33
C SER A 5 -15.75 -8.30 -13.82
N PRO A 6 -14.90 -9.13 -14.47
CA PRO A 6 -13.71 -9.78 -13.92
C PRO A 6 -12.62 -8.79 -13.48
N LEU A 7 -11.72 -9.22 -12.58
CA LEU A 7 -10.59 -8.41 -12.15
C LEU A 7 -9.69 -8.10 -13.35
N LYS A 8 -9.20 -6.86 -13.45
CA LYS A 8 -8.25 -6.43 -14.46
C LYS A 8 -7.07 -5.75 -13.76
N VAL A 9 -5.86 -6.11 -14.18
CA VAL A 9 -4.64 -5.57 -13.59
C VAL A 9 -3.64 -5.14 -14.65
N VAL A 10 -2.76 -4.22 -14.25
CA VAL A 10 -1.48 -3.95 -14.92
C VAL A 10 -0.36 -4.21 -13.93
N THR A 11 0.74 -4.76 -14.43
CA THR A 11 1.92 -5.03 -13.63
C THR A 11 3.03 -4.04 -13.98
N LYS A 12 3.87 -3.73 -12.99
CA LYS A 12 5.07 -2.93 -13.18
C LYS A 12 6.17 -3.45 -12.29
N LYS A 13 7.21 -4.00 -12.90
CA LYS A 13 8.46 -4.37 -12.24
C LYS A 13 9.21 -3.10 -11.81
N ILE A 14 9.32 -2.90 -10.50
CA ILE A 14 10.02 -1.76 -9.89
C ILE A 14 11.51 -2.08 -9.79
N SER A 15 11.82 -3.32 -9.41
CA SER A 15 13.18 -3.85 -9.29
C SER A 15 13.15 -5.36 -9.54
N PRO A 16 14.30 -6.06 -9.55
CA PRO A 16 14.34 -7.51 -9.70
C PRO A 16 13.44 -8.27 -8.70
N ASN A 17 13.26 -7.74 -7.49
CA ASN A 17 12.55 -8.39 -6.39
C ASN A 17 11.23 -7.71 -5.99
N VAL A 18 10.81 -6.66 -6.72
CA VAL A 18 9.60 -5.89 -6.42
C VAL A 18 8.74 -5.69 -7.67
N LEU A 19 7.51 -6.18 -7.63
CA LEU A 19 6.50 -5.98 -8.66
C LEU A 19 5.26 -5.33 -8.06
N THR A 20 4.74 -4.27 -8.69
CA THR A 20 3.42 -3.75 -8.35
C THR A 20 2.36 -4.33 -9.28
N VAL A 21 1.18 -4.60 -8.72
CA VAL A 21 -0.01 -5.06 -9.44
C VAL A 21 -1.13 -4.05 -9.14
N SER A 22 -1.56 -3.32 -10.16
CA SER A 22 -2.51 -2.21 -10.02
C SER A 22 -3.85 -2.53 -10.66
N SER A 23 -4.94 -2.16 -10.01
CA SER A 23 -6.31 -2.33 -10.49
C SER A 23 -7.11 -1.05 -10.34
N PRO A 24 -8.12 -0.81 -11.19
CA PRO A 24 -9.17 0.16 -10.90
C PRO A 24 -9.91 -0.25 -9.62
N PHE A 25 -10.38 0.74 -8.86
CA PHE A 25 -11.21 0.53 -7.68
C PHE A 25 -11.98 1.81 -7.35
N SER A 26 -13.28 1.68 -7.11
CA SER A 26 -14.14 2.82 -6.79
C SER A 26 -14.80 2.68 -5.42
N ILE A 27 -14.67 3.71 -4.57
CA ILE A 27 -15.44 3.83 -3.33
C ILE A 27 -16.90 4.17 -3.67
N LEU A 28 -17.85 3.45 -3.06
CA LEU A 28 -19.29 3.55 -3.33
C LEU A 28 -19.67 3.47 -4.83
N ASN A 29 -18.83 2.84 -5.66
CA ASN A 29 -18.97 2.78 -7.12
C ASN A 29 -19.00 4.17 -7.79
N LYS A 30 -18.42 5.19 -7.12
CA LYS A 30 -18.48 6.60 -7.54
C LYS A 30 -17.12 7.28 -7.53
N LEU A 31 -16.37 7.15 -6.43
CA LEU A 31 -15.09 7.81 -6.25
C LEU A 31 -13.97 6.88 -6.72
N ASN A 32 -13.39 7.18 -7.87
CA ASN A 32 -12.29 6.42 -8.45
C ASN A 32 -11.00 6.71 -7.67
N VAL A 33 -10.49 5.72 -6.94
CA VAL A 33 -9.25 5.83 -6.16
C VAL A 33 -8.21 4.80 -6.58
N GLY A 34 -8.63 3.74 -7.26
CA GLY A 34 -7.72 2.68 -7.68
C GLY A 34 -7.20 1.88 -6.50
N ALA A 35 -6.47 0.81 -6.78
CA ALA A 35 -5.90 -0.06 -5.77
C ALA A 35 -4.60 -0.66 -6.28
N ARG A 36 -3.73 -1.03 -5.34
CA ARG A 36 -2.43 -1.62 -5.64
C ARG A 36 -2.12 -2.71 -4.63
N MET A 37 -1.59 -3.80 -5.16
CA MET A 37 -0.86 -4.84 -4.44
C MET A 37 0.62 -4.75 -4.82
N VAL A 38 1.51 -5.09 -3.90
CA VAL A 38 2.93 -5.25 -4.20
C VAL A 38 3.33 -6.67 -3.85
N ILE A 39 4.06 -7.31 -4.75
CA ILE A 39 4.62 -8.65 -4.58
C ILE A 39 6.13 -8.49 -4.47
N PHE A 40 6.67 -9.04 -3.40
CA PHE A 40 8.11 -9.12 -3.14
C PHE A 40 8.57 -10.56 -3.24
N HIS A 41 9.77 -10.77 -3.77
CA HIS A 41 10.43 -12.06 -3.76
C HIS A 41 11.78 -11.95 -3.06
N TYR A 42 11.88 -12.51 -1.85
CA TYR A 42 13.10 -12.48 -1.05
C TYR A 42 13.37 -13.83 -0.40
N HIS A 43 14.57 -14.37 -0.60
CA HIS A 43 15.01 -15.63 0.01
C HIS A 43 14.04 -16.81 -0.22
N GLY A 44 13.46 -16.93 -1.42
CA GLY A 44 12.49 -17.98 -1.77
C GLY A 44 11.06 -17.76 -1.23
N ASP A 45 10.84 -16.65 -0.53
CA ASP A 45 9.52 -16.30 0.00
C ASP A 45 8.87 -15.21 -0.86
N ILE A 46 7.58 -15.41 -1.16
CA ILE A 46 6.70 -14.38 -1.67
C ILE A 46 6.03 -13.67 -0.49
N ILE A 47 6.19 -12.35 -0.45
CA ILE A 47 5.54 -11.45 0.49
C ILE A 47 4.61 -10.55 -0.28
N ILE A 48 3.35 -10.45 0.16
CA ILE A 48 2.34 -9.62 -0.49
C ILE A 48 2.00 -8.45 0.42
N TRP A 49 1.99 -7.25 -0.13
CA TRP A 49 1.49 -6.05 0.54
C TRP A 49 0.17 -5.64 -0.10
N SER A 50 -0.87 -5.44 0.71
CA SER A 50 -2.20 -4.97 0.25
C SER A 50 -2.83 -5.86 -0.83
N PRO A 51 -3.25 -7.09 -0.51
CA PRO A 51 -3.73 -8.03 -1.52
C PRO A 51 -4.95 -7.51 -2.30
N LEU A 52 -4.88 -7.58 -3.63
CA LEU A 52 -6.04 -7.46 -4.52
C LEU A 52 -6.93 -8.71 -4.42
N PRO A 53 -8.18 -8.72 -4.94
CA PRO A 53 -8.99 -9.93 -4.96
C PRO A 53 -8.21 -11.12 -5.55
N TYR A 54 -8.30 -12.27 -4.89
CA TYR A 54 -7.58 -13.44 -5.35
C TYR A 54 -8.11 -13.89 -6.70
N ASP A 55 -7.21 -13.95 -7.67
CA ASP A 55 -7.40 -14.59 -8.97
C ASP A 55 -6.12 -15.38 -9.25
N LYS A 56 -6.27 -16.68 -9.53
CA LYS A 56 -5.14 -17.62 -9.64
C LYS A 56 -4.21 -17.24 -10.79
N GLU A 57 -4.78 -16.94 -11.96
CA GLU A 57 -4.00 -16.61 -13.15
C GLU A 57 -3.29 -15.27 -12.99
N ILE A 58 -3.96 -14.26 -12.45
CA ILE A 58 -3.35 -12.95 -12.16
C ILE A 58 -2.18 -13.09 -11.19
N LEU A 59 -2.36 -13.82 -10.09
CA LEU A 59 -1.29 -13.98 -9.09
C LEU A 59 -0.12 -14.79 -9.63
N GLU A 60 -0.36 -15.90 -10.32
CA GLU A 60 0.69 -16.76 -10.87
C GLU A 60 1.46 -16.04 -11.99
N ASN A 61 0.78 -15.29 -12.88
CA ASN A 61 1.45 -14.52 -13.92
C ASN A 61 2.29 -13.37 -13.33
N ALA A 62 1.78 -12.68 -12.30
CA ALA A 62 2.54 -11.64 -11.62
C ALA A 62 3.79 -12.20 -10.93
N ILE A 63 3.68 -13.36 -10.25
CA ILE A 63 4.85 -14.00 -9.63
C ILE A 63 5.84 -14.49 -10.70
N ALA A 64 5.37 -15.04 -11.82
CA ALA A 64 6.22 -15.48 -12.92
C ALA A 64 6.96 -14.31 -13.63
N GLU A 65 6.37 -13.11 -13.69
CA GLU A 65 7.07 -11.90 -14.14
C GLU A 65 8.16 -11.46 -13.15
N LEU A 66 7.93 -11.70 -11.87
CA LEU A 66 8.86 -11.34 -10.81
C LEU A 66 10.06 -12.30 -10.73
N THR A 67 9.80 -13.61 -10.68
CA THR A 67 10.81 -14.67 -10.49
C THR A 67 10.44 -15.96 -11.24
N THR A 68 11.46 -16.76 -11.55
CA THR A 68 11.30 -18.14 -12.06
C THR A 68 11.75 -19.20 -11.06
N GLU A 69 12.19 -18.77 -9.87
CA GLU A 69 12.62 -19.65 -8.79
C GLU A 69 11.41 -20.30 -8.10
N GLU A 70 11.64 -21.44 -7.44
CA GLU A 70 10.65 -22.02 -6.54
C GLU A 70 10.38 -21.05 -5.38
N TYR A 71 9.10 -20.92 -5.01
CA TYR A 71 8.70 -19.94 -4.02
C TYR A 71 7.62 -20.46 -3.06
N THR A 72 7.56 -19.84 -1.87
CA THR A 72 6.46 -20.04 -0.91
C THR A 72 5.76 -18.71 -0.64
N VAL A 73 4.44 -18.63 -0.83
CA VAL A 73 3.64 -17.48 -0.37
C VAL A 73 3.55 -17.52 1.14
N LYS A 74 4.33 -16.67 1.81
CA LYS A 74 4.62 -16.83 3.24
C LYS A 74 4.04 -15.73 4.12
N TYR A 75 4.08 -14.49 3.66
CA TYR A 75 3.59 -13.35 4.42
C TYR A 75 2.67 -12.46 3.60
N ILE A 76 1.62 -11.95 4.25
CA ILE A 76 0.77 -10.90 3.70
C ILE A 76 0.65 -9.78 4.72
N PHE A 77 1.04 -8.56 4.33
CA PHE A 77 0.75 -7.36 5.10
C PHE A 77 -0.68 -6.91 4.83
N VAL A 78 -1.52 -7.00 5.87
CA VAL A 78 -2.84 -6.37 5.94
C VAL A 78 -2.63 -4.95 6.45
N ILE A 79 -2.57 -4.01 5.51
CA ILE A 79 -1.92 -2.71 5.73
C ILE A 79 -2.74 -1.75 6.58
N ASN A 80 -4.05 -1.96 6.71
CA ASN A 80 -4.92 -1.26 7.64
C ASN A 80 -6.28 -1.98 7.79
N ILE A 81 -7.17 -1.46 8.63
CA ILE A 81 -8.47 -2.09 8.93
C ILE A 81 -9.55 -1.93 7.86
N GLU A 82 -9.26 -1.20 6.79
CA GLU A 82 -10.13 -1.06 5.62
C GLU A 82 -9.62 -1.90 4.43
N HIS A 83 -8.30 -2.08 4.32
CA HIS A 83 -7.60 -2.83 3.25
C HIS A 83 -7.41 -4.32 3.57
N ASN A 84 -8.35 -4.94 4.28
CA ASN A 84 -8.35 -6.39 4.58
C ASN A 84 -9.30 -7.23 3.72
N LEU A 85 -10.04 -6.58 2.80
CA LEU A 85 -11.16 -7.20 2.07
C LEU A 85 -10.82 -8.52 1.37
N CYS A 86 -9.56 -8.68 0.93
CA CYS A 86 -9.14 -9.79 0.10
C CYS A 86 -8.30 -10.84 0.86
N ALA A 87 -7.79 -10.51 2.05
CA ALA A 87 -6.74 -11.30 2.71
C ALA A 87 -7.21 -12.71 3.12
N GLU A 88 -8.46 -12.83 3.57
CA GLU A 88 -9.06 -14.12 3.99
C GLU A 88 -9.03 -15.16 2.85
N LYS A 89 -9.29 -14.73 1.61
CA LYS A 89 -9.27 -15.65 0.48
C LYS A 89 -7.86 -16.19 0.21
N TYR A 90 -6.82 -15.37 0.36
CA TYR A 90 -5.43 -15.85 0.23
C TYR A 90 -5.10 -16.84 1.34
N LYS A 91 -5.55 -16.61 2.57
CA LYS A 91 -5.36 -17.55 3.69
C LYS A 91 -6.02 -18.90 3.44
N GLN A 92 -7.19 -18.92 2.81
CA GLN A 92 -7.86 -20.17 2.41
C GLN A 92 -7.09 -20.96 1.35
N ILE A 93 -6.47 -20.25 0.38
CA ILE A 93 -5.71 -20.88 -0.71
C ILE A 93 -4.30 -21.28 -0.27
N TYR A 94 -3.68 -20.48 0.60
CA TYR A 94 -2.35 -20.70 1.17
C TYR A 94 -2.47 -20.82 2.70
N PRO A 95 -2.91 -21.97 3.25
CA PRO A 95 -3.18 -22.12 4.68
C PRO A 95 -2.01 -21.75 5.60
N ASN A 96 -0.78 -21.92 5.11
CA ASN A 96 0.45 -21.64 5.86
C ASN A 96 0.86 -20.15 5.85
N VAL A 97 0.27 -19.32 4.98
CA VAL A 97 0.59 -17.89 4.90
C VAL A 97 0.27 -17.20 6.22
N LYS A 98 1.13 -16.30 6.68
CA LYS A 98 0.94 -15.52 7.91
C LYS A 98 0.49 -14.11 7.57
N LEU A 99 -0.65 -13.71 8.12
CA LEU A 99 -1.13 -12.34 8.01
C LEU A 99 -0.51 -11.48 9.12
N ILE A 100 0.16 -10.39 8.74
CA ILE A 100 0.71 -9.36 9.63
C ILE A 100 -0.17 -8.12 9.46
N GLY A 101 -0.70 -7.57 10.54
CA GLY A 101 -1.61 -6.42 10.45
C GLY A 101 -2.16 -5.94 11.78
N PRO A 102 -3.06 -4.96 11.79
CA PRO A 102 -3.66 -4.45 13.01
C PRO A 102 -4.47 -5.53 13.74
N GLU A 103 -4.35 -5.55 15.06
CA GLU A 103 -5.24 -6.29 15.94
C GLU A 103 -6.72 -5.98 15.68
N ASN A 104 -7.64 -6.89 16.02
CA ASN A 104 -9.09 -6.68 15.86
C ASN A 104 -9.51 -6.31 14.42
N THR A 105 -8.83 -6.86 13.40
CA THR A 105 -9.25 -6.73 12.00
C THR A 105 -10.46 -7.63 11.74
N ALA A 106 -11.59 -7.07 11.32
CA ALA A 106 -12.89 -7.75 11.39
C ALA A 106 -13.12 -8.89 10.37
N ARG A 107 -12.39 -8.92 9.25
CA ARG A 107 -12.70 -9.81 8.11
C ARG A 107 -11.72 -10.96 7.90
N CYS A 108 -10.63 -11.00 8.65
CA CYS A 108 -9.63 -12.05 8.57
C CYS A 108 -8.90 -12.19 9.91
N GLU A 109 -8.52 -13.41 10.25
CA GLU A 109 -7.70 -13.67 11.43
C GLU A 109 -6.24 -13.23 11.16
N ILE A 110 -5.74 -12.28 11.96
CA ILE A 110 -4.36 -11.83 11.87
C ILE A 110 -3.48 -12.74 12.74
N ASN A 111 -2.57 -13.47 12.10
CA ASN A 111 -1.67 -14.39 12.81
C ASN A 111 -0.61 -13.67 13.64
N ILE A 112 -0.17 -12.50 13.17
CA ILE A 112 0.85 -11.67 13.80
C ILE A 112 0.26 -10.27 14.01
N PRO A 113 -0.56 -10.10 15.06
CA PRO A 113 -1.26 -8.85 15.31
C PRO A 113 -0.30 -7.77 15.83
N LEU A 114 -0.38 -6.59 15.24
CA LEU A 114 0.25 -5.38 15.72
C LEU A 114 -0.69 -4.70 16.72
N THR A 115 -0.15 -4.25 17.85
CA THR A 115 -0.89 -3.78 19.03
C THR A 115 -0.25 -2.48 19.54
N GLU A 116 -0.80 -1.89 20.60
CA GLU A 116 -0.18 -0.70 21.23
C GLU A 116 1.29 -0.95 21.63
N ASP A 117 1.65 -2.17 22.05
CA ASP A 117 3.01 -2.51 22.50
C ASP A 117 4.06 -2.38 21.39
N ASN A 118 3.63 -2.49 20.13
CA ASN A 118 4.47 -2.34 18.94
C ASN A 118 4.17 -1.07 18.12
N ALA A 119 3.26 -0.22 18.59
CA ALA A 119 2.89 1.01 17.91
C ALA A 119 3.95 2.12 18.02
N LEU A 120 4.00 2.98 17.00
CA LEU A 120 4.80 4.23 16.97
C LEU A 120 6.28 4.03 17.33
N LYS A 121 6.87 2.92 16.88
CA LYS A 121 8.30 2.63 16.83
C LYS A 121 8.63 1.90 15.54
N ILE A 122 9.91 1.83 15.21
CA ILE A 122 10.41 1.07 14.07
C ILE A 122 10.66 -0.37 14.50
N ILE A 123 9.93 -1.30 13.90
CA ILE A 123 10.13 -2.75 14.00
C ILE A 123 11.14 -3.14 12.92
N LYS A 124 12.31 -3.63 13.34
CA LYS A 124 13.40 -4.00 12.44
C LYS A 124 14.35 -5.00 13.07
N GLY A 125 15.09 -5.70 12.20
CA GLY A 125 16.13 -6.64 12.61
C GLY A 125 15.59 -7.80 13.44
N ASN A 126 16.50 -8.61 13.99
CA ASN A 126 16.15 -9.76 14.82
C ASN A 126 15.40 -9.36 16.10
N GLU A 127 15.72 -8.20 16.68
CA GLU A 127 15.07 -7.73 17.90
C GLU A 127 13.59 -7.40 17.63
N GLY A 128 13.32 -6.45 16.72
CA GLY A 128 11.95 -6.01 16.47
C GLY A 128 11.06 -7.10 15.86
N TRP A 129 11.56 -7.82 14.84
CA TRP A 129 10.78 -8.88 14.21
C TRP A 129 10.72 -10.15 15.07
N GLY A 130 11.77 -10.45 15.84
CA GLY A 130 11.81 -11.60 16.75
C GLY A 130 10.83 -11.47 17.91
N ASP A 131 10.61 -10.26 18.42
CA ASP A 131 9.55 -9.99 19.42
C ASP A 131 8.14 -10.32 18.89
N LEU A 132 7.95 -10.30 17.56
CA LEU A 132 6.71 -10.71 16.89
C LEU A 132 6.72 -12.19 16.47
N GLY A 133 7.74 -12.95 16.84
CA GLY A 133 7.91 -14.36 16.47
C GLY A 133 8.34 -14.58 15.02
N ILE A 134 8.85 -13.54 14.33
CA ILE A 134 9.36 -13.65 12.96
C ILE A 134 10.89 -13.81 13.00
N SER A 135 11.38 -14.93 12.48
CA SER A 135 12.81 -15.23 12.34
C SER A 135 13.26 -15.42 10.89
N ASP A 136 12.34 -15.25 9.93
CA ASP A 136 12.60 -15.42 8.52
C ASP A 136 13.42 -14.25 7.93
N LYS A 137 14.53 -14.60 7.28
CA LYS A 137 15.44 -13.63 6.63
C LYS A 137 14.75 -12.79 5.56
N SER A 138 13.77 -13.38 4.86
CA SER A 138 12.92 -12.66 3.90
C SER A 138 12.24 -11.43 4.49
N ILE A 139 11.93 -11.43 5.79
CA ILE A 139 11.40 -10.27 6.50
C ILE A 139 12.51 -9.45 7.15
N ILE A 140 13.34 -10.08 8.00
CA ILE A 140 14.34 -9.40 8.83
C ILE A 140 15.35 -8.59 8.02
N ASP A 141 15.81 -9.15 6.90
CA ASP A 141 16.87 -8.55 6.11
C ASP A 141 16.35 -7.48 5.14
N ASN A 142 15.04 -7.46 4.85
CA ASN A 142 14.49 -6.64 3.76
C ASN A 142 13.51 -5.55 4.21
N PHE A 143 12.80 -5.74 5.34
CA PHE A 143 11.72 -4.83 5.75
C PHE A 143 11.94 -4.20 7.13
N GLU A 144 11.49 -2.97 7.25
CA GLU A 144 11.18 -2.32 8.52
C GLU A 144 9.72 -1.87 8.51
N LEU A 145 9.09 -1.80 9.69
CA LEU A 145 7.67 -1.50 9.82
C LEU A 145 7.44 -0.47 10.92
N ILE A 146 6.51 0.47 10.69
CA ILE A 146 5.90 1.28 11.74
C ILE A 146 4.42 0.97 11.80
N TYR A 147 3.94 0.57 12.97
CA TYR A 147 2.52 0.47 13.22
C TYR A 147 1.97 1.83 13.69
N ASN A 148 1.29 2.54 12.79
CA ASN A 148 0.65 3.83 13.06
C ASN A 148 -0.79 3.63 13.55
N ASN A 149 -0.92 3.21 14.82
CA ASN A 149 -2.21 3.07 15.49
C ASN A 149 -2.94 4.41 15.72
N ALA A 150 -2.25 5.55 15.58
CA ALA A 150 -2.83 6.88 15.69
C ALA A 150 -3.70 7.23 14.46
N HIS A 151 -3.32 6.72 13.29
CA HIS A 151 -4.11 6.83 12.08
C HIS A 151 -5.50 6.20 12.27
N LYS A 152 -6.54 6.82 11.70
CA LYS A 152 -7.94 6.35 11.82
C LYS A 152 -8.10 4.89 11.43
N ASN A 153 -7.39 4.46 10.40
CA ASN A 153 -7.47 3.10 9.89
C ASN A 153 -6.42 2.16 10.51
N ARG A 154 -5.59 2.64 11.46
CA ARG A 154 -4.48 1.87 12.08
C ARG A 154 -3.53 1.33 11.01
N GLU A 155 -2.77 2.23 10.40
CA GLU A 155 -2.01 1.95 9.18
C GLU A 155 -0.62 1.38 9.47
N LEU A 156 -0.21 0.40 8.68
CA LEU A 156 1.16 -0.10 8.62
C LEU A 156 1.91 0.70 7.57
N VAL A 157 3.01 1.31 8.00
CA VAL A 157 3.98 1.93 7.09
C VAL A 157 5.15 0.97 6.93
N ILE A 158 5.42 0.54 5.71
CA ILE A 158 6.49 -0.42 5.42
C ILE A 158 7.63 0.31 4.72
N TYR A 159 8.85 0.05 5.15
CA TYR A 159 10.05 0.44 4.44
C TYR A 159 10.75 -0.81 3.92
N GLU A 160 10.85 -0.92 2.60
CA GLU A 160 11.65 -1.93 1.93
C GLU A 160 13.05 -1.33 1.68
N LYS A 161 14.08 -1.99 2.22
CA LYS A 161 15.41 -1.41 2.36
C LYS A 161 16.25 -1.46 1.09
N ASN A 162 16.07 -2.48 0.25
CA ASN A 162 16.96 -2.74 -0.88
C ASN A 162 16.77 -1.71 -1.98
N ASP A 163 15.51 -1.39 -2.31
CA ASP A 163 15.13 -0.43 -3.33
C ASP A 163 14.68 0.92 -2.73
N LYS A 164 14.78 1.06 -1.39
CA LYS A 164 14.49 2.29 -0.66
C LYS A 164 13.03 2.75 -0.89
N LEU A 165 12.10 1.81 -0.75
CA LEU A 165 10.68 2.02 -1.03
C LEU A 165 9.91 2.24 0.27
N LEU A 166 9.16 3.34 0.34
CA LEU A 166 8.17 3.55 1.39
C LEU A 166 6.80 3.13 0.88
N LEU A 167 6.14 2.17 1.54
CA LEU A 167 4.81 1.72 1.20
C LEU A 167 3.77 2.27 2.16
N LEU A 168 2.75 2.93 1.62
CA LEU A 168 1.71 3.66 2.35
C LEU A 168 0.30 3.35 1.83
N ALA A 169 -0.69 3.44 2.71
CA ALA A 169 -2.10 3.31 2.38
C ALA A 169 -2.76 4.69 2.26
N ASP A 170 -3.37 5.17 3.33
CA ASP A 170 -4.28 6.31 3.38
C ASP A 170 -3.63 7.54 4.00
N MET A 171 -2.34 7.47 4.34
CA MET A 171 -1.55 8.64 4.73
C MET A 171 -1.26 9.56 3.55
N ILE A 172 -1.26 9.06 2.31
CA ILE A 172 -1.03 9.84 1.10
C ILE A 172 -1.71 9.19 -0.11
N MET A 173 -2.28 10.01 -0.99
CA MET A 173 -2.81 9.57 -2.28
C MET A 173 -2.20 10.45 -3.36
N ASN A 174 -2.11 9.93 -4.60
CA ASN A 174 -1.53 10.67 -5.73
C ASN A 174 -2.39 10.51 -7.00
N LEU A 175 -3.65 10.90 -6.89
CA LEU A 175 -4.65 10.68 -7.95
C LEU A 175 -4.73 11.87 -8.92
N GLY A 176 -4.67 13.09 -8.41
CA GLY A 176 -4.84 14.32 -9.18
C GLY A 176 -3.54 14.91 -9.72
N ILE A 177 -2.70 14.09 -10.36
CA ILE A 177 -1.49 14.56 -11.04
C ILE A 177 -1.89 15.51 -12.18
N HIS A 178 -1.10 16.56 -12.41
CA HIS A 178 -1.37 17.48 -13.50
C HIS A 178 -1.47 16.73 -14.84
N GLY A 179 -2.54 16.99 -15.60
CA GLY A 179 -2.83 16.29 -16.85
C GLY A 179 -3.85 15.15 -16.75
N THR A 180 -4.20 14.66 -15.55
CA THR A 180 -5.18 13.55 -15.43
C THR A 180 -6.60 13.95 -15.82
N THR A 181 -6.98 15.22 -15.67
CA THR A 181 -8.31 15.70 -16.07
C THR A 181 -8.44 15.98 -17.57
N THR A 182 -7.32 16.24 -18.24
CA THR A 182 -7.23 16.48 -19.69
C THR A 182 -6.90 15.20 -20.45
N GLY A 183 -6.45 14.15 -19.76
CA GLY A 183 -5.99 12.90 -20.35
C GLY A 183 -4.54 12.95 -20.84
N GLU A 184 -3.82 14.04 -20.59
CA GLU A 184 -2.39 14.21 -20.92
C GLU A 184 -1.50 13.34 -20.03
N HIS A 185 -1.93 13.11 -18.79
CA HIS A 185 -1.31 12.15 -17.87
C HIS A 185 -2.23 10.94 -17.71
N VAL A 186 -1.74 9.76 -18.03
CA VAL A 186 -2.47 8.50 -17.83
C VAL A 186 -2.18 7.99 -16.42
N LEU A 187 -3.21 7.99 -15.58
CA LEU A 187 -3.13 7.40 -14.24
C LEU A 187 -3.08 5.87 -14.37
N GLU A 188 -2.07 5.21 -13.80
CA GLU A 188 -1.78 3.79 -14.02
C GLU A 188 -2.98 2.89 -13.73
N GLN A 189 -3.73 3.20 -12.68
CA GLN A 189 -4.90 2.44 -12.24
C GLN A 189 -6.17 2.67 -13.09
N TYR A 190 -6.08 3.51 -14.12
CA TYR A 190 -7.16 3.82 -15.07
C TYR A 190 -6.60 3.94 -16.50
N SER A 191 -5.60 3.12 -16.83
CA SER A 191 -4.89 3.16 -18.10
C SER A 191 -5.63 2.39 -19.22
N PRO A 192 -5.23 2.59 -20.50
CA PRO A 192 -5.80 1.84 -21.61
C PRO A 192 -5.68 0.33 -21.52
N GLU A 193 -4.60 -0.19 -20.93
CA GLU A 193 -4.37 -1.61 -20.69
C GLU A 193 -5.44 -2.22 -19.77
N LEU A 194 -6.03 -1.41 -18.88
CA LEU A 194 -7.15 -1.80 -18.02
C LEU A 194 -8.53 -1.66 -18.72
N GLY A 195 -8.55 -1.24 -19.98
CA GLY A 195 -9.74 -1.08 -20.81
C GLY A 195 -10.36 0.31 -20.80
N PHE A 196 -9.65 1.33 -20.30
CA PHE A 196 -10.11 2.72 -20.38
C PHE A 196 -9.73 3.34 -21.74
N PRO A 197 -10.53 4.27 -22.30
CA PRO A 197 -10.14 4.93 -23.53
C PRO A 197 -8.87 5.77 -23.33
N LYS A 198 -8.07 5.94 -24.39
CA LYS A 198 -6.95 6.89 -24.37
C LYS A 198 -7.48 8.30 -24.03
N GLY A 199 -6.84 8.97 -23.08
CA GLY A 199 -7.28 10.28 -22.59
C GLY A 199 -8.46 10.22 -21.60
N PHE A 200 -8.77 9.05 -21.04
CA PHE A 200 -9.78 8.91 -20.00
C PHE A 200 -9.50 9.83 -18.80
N ASN A 201 -10.53 10.55 -18.35
CA ASN A 201 -10.48 11.37 -17.14
C ASN A 201 -11.02 10.57 -15.94
N PRO A 202 -10.15 10.05 -15.04
CA PRO A 202 -10.59 9.26 -13.88
C PRO A 202 -11.36 10.07 -12.83
N HIS A 203 -11.33 11.41 -12.95
CA HIS A 203 -12.03 12.35 -12.09
C HIS A 203 -13.33 12.88 -12.72
N GLY A 204 -13.83 12.25 -13.79
CA GLY A 204 -15.10 12.64 -14.41
C GLY A 204 -16.33 12.34 -13.55
N GLY A 205 -17.42 13.08 -13.78
CA GLY A 205 -18.73 12.81 -13.18
C GLY A 205 -18.72 12.74 -11.65
N TRP A 206 -19.23 11.63 -11.10
CA TRP A 206 -19.29 11.39 -9.65
C TRP A 206 -17.92 11.28 -8.97
N SER A 207 -16.85 11.09 -9.73
CA SER A 207 -15.48 10.99 -9.23
C SER A 207 -14.77 12.35 -9.11
N PHE A 208 -15.46 13.47 -9.40
CA PHE A 208 -14.86 14.82 -9.44
C PHE A 208 -13.93 15.14 -8.27
N LEU A 209 -14.30 14.75 -7.04
CA LEU A 209 -13.52 15.06 -5.85
C LEU A 209 -12.17 14.31 -5.77
N SER A 210 -12.00 13.19 -6.49
CA SER A 210 -10.74 12.41 -6.47
C SER A 210 -9.56 13.20 -7.04
N ARG A 211 -9.80 14.21 -7.89
CA ARG A 211 -8.73 15.09 -8.41
C ARG A 211 -8.00 15.89 -7.32
N TYR A 212 -8.64 16.04 -6.16
CA TYR A 212 -8.07 16.74 -5.02
C TYR A 212 -7.36 15.79 -4.05
N LEU A 213 -7.46 14.48 -4.24
CA LEU A 213 -6.76 13.48 -3.44
C LEU A 213 -5.32 13.31 -3.97
N GLN A 214 -4.53 14.36 -3.76
CA GLN A 214 -3.13 14.45 -4.19
C GLN A 214 -2.33 15.37 -3.25
N PRO A 215 -1.00 15.21 -3.16
CA PRO A 215 -0.20 15.81 -2.08
C PRO A 215 -0.19 17.34 -2.08
N ASN A 216 -0.32 17.99 -3.24
CA ASN A 216 -0.31 19.45 -3.40
C ASN A 216 -1.69 20.09 -3.24
N SER A 217 -2.75 19.32 -3.01
CA SER A 217 -4.10 19.86 -2.83
C SER A 217 -4.38 20.24 -1.38
N VAL A 218 -4.88 21.46 -1.14
CA VAL A 218 -5.35 21.87 0.20
C VAL A 218 -6.44 20.92 0.73
N VAL A 219 -7.37 20.52 -0.14
CA VAL A 219 -8.45 19.58 0.23
C VAL A 219 -7.88 18.18 0.51
N GLY A 220 -6.95 17.71 -0.32
CA GLY A 220 -6.24 16.43 -0.12
C GLY A 220 -5.52 16.41 1.22
N LYS A 221 -4.67 17.40 1.50
CA LYS A 221 -3.96 17.55 2.77
C LYS A 221 -4.91 17.58 3.97
N PHE A 222 -6.00 18.34 3.89
CA PHE A 222 -7.02 18.37 4.94
C PHE A 222 -7.62 16.99 5.22
N LEU A 223 -7.94 16.22 4.16
CA LEU A 223 -8.51 14.87 4.32
C LEU A 223 -7.49 13.88 4.87
N MET A 224 -6.25 13.88 4.39
CA MET A 224 -5.18 13.02 4.91
C MET A 224 -4.89 13.32 6.39
N ASN A 225 -4.82 14.60 6.79
CA ASN A 225 -4.66 14.97 8.20
C ASN A 225 -5.88 14.60 9.08
N ARG A 226 -7.08 14.58 8.50
CA ARG A 226 -8.27 14.09 9.21
C ARG A 226 -8.20 12.58 9.43
N LEU A 227 -7.71 11.81 8.46
CA LEU A 227 -7.49 10.37 8.62
C LEU A 227 -6.35 10.10 9.60
N GLN A 228 -5.25 10.86 9.55
CA GLN A 228 -4.14 10.81 10.51
C GLN A 228 -4.53 11.33 11.91
N LYS A 229 -5.70 11.95 12.07
CA LYS A 229 -6.17 12.57 13.32
C LYS A 229 -5.19 13.62 13.87
N THR A 230 -4.51 14.37 12.99
CA THR A 230 -3.47 15.32 13.35
C THR A 230 -3.94 16.36 14.37
N ARG A 231 -5.19 16.83 14.27
CA ARG A 231 -5.75 17.81 15.22
C ARG A 231 -6.00 17.23 16.62
N GLN A 232 -6.30 15.92 16.71
CA GLN A 232 -6.59 15.25 17.97
C GLN A 232 -5.31 14.73 18.64
N THR A 233 -4.34 14.29 17.83
CA THR A 233 -3.08 13.71 18.31
C THR A 233 -1.88 14.27 17.53
N PRO A 234 -1.58 15.58 17.66
CA PRO A 234 -0.49 16.21 16.92
C PRO A 234 0.87 15.59 17.26
N GLU A 235 1.13 15.30 18.54
CA GLU A 235 2.39 14.68 18.98
C GLU A 235 2.61 13.28 18.37
N LYS A 236 1.54 12.46 18.26
CA LYS A 236 1.63 11.15 17.59
C LYS A 236 1.89 11.29 16.10
N THR A 237 1.35 12.33 15.45
CA THR A 237 1.60 12.63 14.04
C THR A 237 3.03 13.07 13.80
N LYS A 238 3.54 13.98 14.64
CA LYS A 238 4.94 14.39 14.62
C LYS A 238 5.86 13.17 14.82
N LYS A 239 5.56 12.32 15.81
CA LYS A 239 6.34 11.12 16.10
C LYS A 239 6.40 10.15 14.91
N VAL A 240 5.27 9.82 14.29
CA VAL A 240 5.28 8.90 13.13
C VAL A 240 6.05 9.51 11.95
N MET A 241 5.90 10.82 11.71
CA MET A 241 6.64 11.51 10.64
C MET A 241 8.15 11.56 10.91
N GLU A 242 8.58 11.75 12.16
CA GLU A 242 10.00 11.66 12.55
C GLU A 242 10.57 10.26 12.29
N LEU A 243 9.83 9.21 12.66
CA LEU A 243 10.24 7.83 12.42
C LEU A 243 10.35 7.52 10.92
N ILE A 244 9.32 7.90 10.14
CA ILE A 244 9.34 7.72 8.68
C ILE A 244 10.53 8.48 8.08
N ASN A 245 10.74 9.75 8.45
CA ASN A 245 11.81 10.58 7.90
C ASN A 245 13.23 10.11 8.28
N SER A 246 13.36 9.27 9.30
CA SER A 246 14.62 8.61 9.66
C SER A 246 15.07 7.55 8.65
N TRP A 247 14.16 7.00 7.84
CA TRP A 247 14.49 6.07 6.75
C TRP A 247 14.98 6.80 5.50
N ASP A 248 15.81 6.15 4.69
CA ASP A 248 16.35 6.66 3.42
C ASP A 248 15.48 6.23 2.23
N TYR A 249 14.16 6.45 2.28
CA TYR A 249 13.31 6.15 1.13
C TYR A 249 13.43 7.22 0.04
N THR A 250 13.46 6.77 -1.22
CA THR A 250 13.53 7.64 -2.41
C THR A 250 12.25 7.59 -3.24
N THR A 251 11.46 6.51 -3.08
CA THR A 251 10.19 6.31 -3.78
C THR A 251 9.09 5.98 -2.78
N ILE A 252 7.91 6.55 -2.97
CA ILE A 252 6.70 6.16 -2.25
C ILE A 252 5.82 5.34 -3.19
N ILE A 253 5.47 4.13 -2.76
CA ILE A 253 4.44 3.30 -3.36
C ILE A 253 3.18 3.42 -2.49
N MET A 254 2.11 3.95 -3.05
CA MET A 254 0.83 4.06 -2.36
C MET A 254 -0.23 3.17 -2.98
N VAL A 255 -1.26 2.83 -2.21
CA VAL A 255 -2.43 2.09 -2.71
C VAL A 255 -3.13 2.85 -3.82
N HIS A 256 -3.26 4.17 -3.69
CA HIS A 256 -4.13 5.00 -4.51
C HIS A 256 -3.34 6.02 -5.35
N GLY A 257 -3.32 5.80 -6.67
CA GLY A 257 -2.64 6.65 -7.65
C GLY A 257 -1.24 6.18 -8.04
N ASP A 258 -0.51 7.07 -8.70
CA ASP A 258 0.83 6.76 -9.21
C ASP A 258 1.91 7.02 -8.17
N LEU A 259 3.00 6.25 -8.26
CA LEU A 259 4.17 6.35 -7.40
C LEU A 259 4.74 7.78 -7.36
N ILE A 260 5.28 8.15 -6.20
CA ILE A 260 6.03 9.41 -6.03
C ILE A 260 7.51 9.07 -6.04
N THR A 261 8.21 9.44 -7.10
CA THR A 261 9.64 9.13 -7.33
C THR A 261 10.56 10.34 -7.24
N LYS A 262 10.00 11.54 -7.04
CA LYS A 262 10.74 12.81 -6.89
C LYS A 262 10.39 13.42 -5.55
N GLU A 263 11.39 13.95 -4.85
CA GLU A 263 11.19 14.67 -3.59
C GLU A 263 10.28 13.90 -2.62
N ALA A 264 10.41 12.57 -2.54
CA ALA A 264 9.49 11.70 -1.81
C ALA A 264 9.30 12.14 -0.34
N LYS A 265 10.43 12.35 0.37
CA LYS A 265 10.42 12.82 1.76
C LYS A 265 9.71 14.16 1.95
N ARG A 266 10.02 15.12 1.09
CA ARG A 266 9.41 16.45 1.12
C ARG A 266 7.92 16.35 0.81
N THR A 267 7.55 15.59 -0.20
CA THR A 267 6.15 15.43 -0.63
C THR A 267 5.28 14.85 0.49
N LEU A 268 5.76 13.84 1.21
CA LEU A 268 5.02 13.29 2.36
C LEU A 268 5.01 14.26 3.55
N SER A 269 6.14 14.90 3.84
CA SER A 269 6.24 15.89 4.92
C SER A 269 5.30 17.08 4.70
N ASP A 270 5.20 17.60 3.47
CA ASP A 270 4.31 18.69 3.09
C ASP A 270 2.82 18.34 3.25
N VAL A 271 2.46 17.05 3.33
CA VAL A 271 1.08 16.61 3.59
C VAL A 271 0.75 16.69 5.08
N HIS A 272 1.68 16.33 5.98
CA HIS A 272 1.41 16.14 7.42
C HIS A 272 2.06 17.17 8.36
N LEU A 273 2.87 18.09 7.84
CA LEU A 273 3.48 19.21 8.59
C LEU A 273 2.78 20.55 8.34
#